data_AF-U9TPQ3-F1
#
_entry.id   AF-U9TPQ3-F1
#
_cell.length_a   1.000
_cell.length_b   1.000
_cell.length_c   1.000
_cell.angle_alpha   90.00
_cell.angle_beta   90.00
_cell.angle_gamma   90.00
#
_symmetry.space_group_name_H-M   'P 1'
#
loop_
_entity.id
_entity.type
_entity.pdbx_description
1 polymer ?
#
loop_
_entity_poly.entity_id
_entity_poly.type
_entity_poly.pdbx_seq_one_letter_code
_entity_poly.pdbx_strand_id
1 'polypeptide(L)'
;LIWWKLRLQMFPKLAKIAQKYLAVPATSVSSERLFSDAGNLINAKRTNLDTNLVAKILFLKRNIKTMHVFASEWDEDETSHVEID
;
A
#
# COMPACT_ATOMS: atom_id res chain seq x y z
N LEU A 1 11.44 13.17 1.72
CA LEU A 1 12.28 12.59 0.65
C LEU A 1 12.49 13.49 -0.58
N ILE A 2 11.69 14.54 -0.80
CA ILE A 2 11.78 15.42 -1.98
C ILE A 2 13.19 16.02 -2.18
N TRP A 3 13.84 16.43 -1.09
CA TRP A 3 15.20 16.98 -1.14
C TRP A 3 16.23 16.02 -1.76
N TRP A 4 16.21 14.74 -1.37
CA TRP A 4 17.09 13.70 -1.92
C TRP A 4 16.75 13.37 -3.38
N LYS A 5 15.47 13.50 -3.78
CA LYS A 5 15.06 13.34 -5.19
C LYS A 5 15.64 14.45 -6.06
N LEU A 6 15.55 15.71 -5.63
CA LEU A 6 16.08 16.86 -6.38
C LEU A 6 17.60 16.83 -6.54
N ARG A 7 18.32 16.22 -5.60
CA ARG A 7 19.79 16.15 -5.58
C ARG A 7 20.36 14.80 -6.01
N LEU A 8 19.54 13.95 -6.62
CA LEU A 8 19.95 12.62 -7.09
C LEU A 8 21.12 12.71 -8.08
N GLN A 9 21.10 13.68 -8.99
CA GLN A 9 22.16 13.89 -9.99
C GLN A 9 23.50 14.30 -9.34
N MET A 10 23.45 15.10 -8.27
CA MET A 10 24.63 15.59 -7.58
C MET A 10 25.22 14.54 -6.63
N PHE A 11 24.36 13.71 -6.02
CA PHE A 11 24.77 12.69 -5.04
C PHE A 11 24.08 11.34 -5.28
N PRO A 12 24.33 10.65 -6.40
CA PRO A 12 23.56 9.46 -6.79
C PRO A 12 23.71 8.30 -5.81
N LYS A 13 24.89 8.09 -5.24
CA LYS A 13 25.13 7.03 -4.24
C LYS A 13 24.51 7.36 -2.89
N LEU A 14 24.71 8.59 -2.40
CA LEU A 14 24.21 9.02 -1.09
C LEU A 14 22.69 9.15 -1.08
N ALA A 15 22.09 9.66 -2.15
CA ALA A 15 20.63 9.77 -2.27
C ALA A 15 19.95 8.39 -2.30
N LYS A 16 20.59 7.36 -2.86
CA LYS A 16 20.09 5.97 -2.78
C LYS A 16 20.11 5.43 -1.34
N ILE A 17 21.21 5.66 -0.63
CA ILE A 17 21.36 5.27 0.78
C ILE A 17 20.33 5.99 1.64
N ALA A 18 20.21 7.31 1.49
CA ALA A 18 19.27 8.12 2.24
C ALA A 18 17.82 7.70 1.99
N GLN A 19 17.45 7.37 0.76
CA GLN A 19 16.12 6.83 0.46
C GLN A 19 15.84 5.52 1.20
N LYS A 20 16.83 4.61 1.27
CA LYS A 20 16.67 3.34 1.98
C LYS A 20 16.48 3.54 3.48
N TYR A 21 17.33 4.35 4.11
CA TYR A 21 17.32 4.48 5.58
C TYR A 21 16.26 5.45 6.10
N LEU A 22 15.96 6.54 5.38
CA LEU A 22 14.96 7.52 5.81
C LEU A 22 13.52 7.09 5.46
N ALA A 23 13.34 6.04 4.66
CA ALA A 23 12.01 5.46 4.42
C ALA A 23 11.53 4.60 5.60
N VAL A 24 12.44 4.15 6.46
CA VAL A 24 12.10 3.35 7.64
C VAL A 24 11.52 4.29 8.71
N PRO A 25 10.31 4.02 9.23
CA PRO A 25 9.77 4.82 10.33
C PRO A 25 10.65 4.67 11.57
N ALA A 26 10.89 5.78 12.28
CA ALA A 26 11.71 5.78 13.49
C ALA A 26 11.04 5.08 14.69
N THR A 27 9.73 4.80 14.60
CA THR A 27 8.92 4.27 15.71
C THR A 27 8.05 3.09 15.27
N SER A 28 7.71 2.23 16.25
CA SER A 28 6.77 1.10 16.09
C SER A 28 5.30 1.53 15.93
N VAL A 29 4.99 2.83 16.01
CA VAL A 29 3.61 3.34 15.94
C VAL A 29 2.89 2.91 14.67
N SER A 30 3.61 2.81 13.55
CA SER A 30 3.04 2.36 12.28
C SER A 30 2.63 0.89 12.31
N SER A 31 3.43 0.04 12.96
CA SER A 31 3.11 -1.37 13.17
C SER A 31 1.99 -1.56 14.20
N GLU A 32 2.00 -0.82 15.30
CA GLU A 32 0.93 -0.87 16.31
C GLU A 32 -0.43 -0.50 15.72
N ARG A 33 -0.47 0.54 14.89
CA ARG A 33 -1.70 0.91 14.16
C ARG A 33 -2.17 -0.21 13.23
N LEU A 34 -1.25 -0.87 12.53
CA LEU A 34 -1.57 -2.00 11.66
C LEU A 34 -2.16 -3.18 12.46
N PHE A 35 -1.58 -3.51 13.61
CA PHE A 35 -2.08 -4.58 14.48
C PHE A 35 -3.41 -4.23 15.14
N SER A 36 -3.62 -2.96 15.50
CA SER A 36 -4.92 -2.47 15.97
C SER A 36 -6.00 -2.60 14.88
N ASP A 37 -5.68 -2.21 13.65
CA ASP A 37 -6.57 -2.40 12.49
C ASP A 37 -6.89 -3.88 12.23
N ALA A 38 -5.89 -4.77 12.38
CA ALA A 38 -6.07 -6.20 12.27
C ALA A 38 -6.96 -6.76 13.40
N GLY A 39 -6.74 -6.32 14.65
CA GLY A 39 -7.58 -6.68 15.79
C GLY A 39 -9.04 -6.27 15.61
N ASN A 40 -9.28 -5.09 15.04
CA ASN A 40 -10.63 -4.63 14.68
C ASN A 40 -11.27 -5.49 13.58
N LEU A 41 -10.48 -6.01 12.63
CA LEU A 41 -10.96 -6.88 11.56
C LEU A 41 -11.32 -8.29 12.08
N ILE A 42 -10.56 -8.81 13.05
CA ILE A 42 -10.70 -10.14 13.66
C ILE A 42 -11.66 -10.10 14.89
N ASN A 43 -12.50 -9.08 15.02
CA ASN A 43 -13.41 -8.91 16.17
C ASN A 43 -14.21 -10.19 16.49
N ALA A 44 -14.59 -10.41 17.75
CA ALA A 44 -15.25 -11.61 18.28
C ALA A 44 -16.52 -12.07 17.54
N LYS A 45 -17.15 -11.19 16.73
CA LYS A 45 -18.30 -11.50 15.87
C LYS A 45 -17.91 -12.13 14.51
N ARG A 46 -16.63 -12.12 14.13
CA ARG A 46 -16.05 -12.62 12.87
C ARG A 46 -14.86 -13.55 13.13
N THR A 47 -14.98 -14.42 14.13
CA THR A 47 -13.92 -15.34 14.60
C THR A 47 -13.57 -16.47 13.64
N ASN A 48 -14.35 -16.67 12.57
CA ASN A 48 -14.15 -17.76 11.61
C ASN A 48 -13.54 -17.31 10.27
N LEU A 49 -12.84 -16.17 10.26
CA LEU A 49 -12.10 -15.70 9.09
C LEU A 49 -10.75 -16.41 9.01
N ASP A 50 -10.47 -16.99 7.84
CA ASP A 50 -9.14 -17.54 7.55
C ASP A 50 -8.06 -16.47 7.69
N THR A 51 -6.94 -16.82 8.33
CA THR A 51 -5.85 -15.88 8.60
C THR A 51 -5.23 -15.32 7.31
N ASN A 52 -5.18 -16.09 6.23
CA ASN A 52 -4.69 -15.59 4.94
C ASN A 52 -5.65 -14.58 4.33
N LEU A 53 -6.97 -14.81 4.47
CA LEU A 53 -7.98 -13.88 4.00
C LEU A 53 -7.88 -12.54 4.76
N VAL A 54 -7.70 -12.58 6.08
CA VAL A 54 -7.48 -11.39 6.91
C VAL A 54 -6.25 -10.62 6.45
N ALA A 55 -5.13 -11.31 6.19
CA ALA A 55 -3.91 -10.68 5.71
C ALA A 55 -4.11 -9.98 4.35
N LYS A 56 -4.83 -10.62 3.41
CA LYS A 56 -5.17 -10.03 2.10
C LYS A 56 -6.06 -8.78 2.25
N ILE A 57 -7.09 -8.85 3.07
CA ILE A 57 -7.99 -7.70 3.33
C ILE A 57 -7.20 -6.55 3.95
N LEU A 58 -6.33 -6.83 4.93
CA LEU A 58 -5.51 -5.82 5.59
C LEU A 58 -4.53 -5.17 4.60
N PHE A 59 -3.91 -5.97 3.73
CA PHE A 59 -3.04 -5.48 2.66
C PHE A 59 -3.80 -4.56 1.71
N LEU A 60 -4.96 -4.97 1.21
CA LEU A 60 -5.80 -4.16 0.32
C LEU A 60 -6.23 -2.86 1.01
N LYS A 61 -6.78 -2.94 2.23
CA LYS A 61 -7.22 -1.77 3.01
C LYS A 61 -6.10 -0.75 3.20
N ARG A 62 -4.86 -1.20 3.44
CA ARG A 62 -3.72 -0.31 3.68
C ARG A 62 -3.17 0.31 2.40
N ASN A 63 -3.23 -0.42 1.29
CA ASN A 63 -2.62 -0.03 0.02
C ASN A 63 -3.62 0.53 -1.00
N ILE A 64 -4.92 0.52 -0.74
CA ILE A 64 -5.96 0.96 -1.71
C ILE A 64 -5.69 2.35 -2.30
N LYS A 65 -5.17 3.29 -1.49
CA LYS A 65 -4.81 4.63 -1.94
C LYS A 65 -3.59 4.67 -2.85
N THR A 66 -2.73 3.65 -2.80
CA THR A 66 -1.57 3.50 -3.68
C THR A 66 -1.89 2.60 -4.88
N MET A 67 -2.99 1.84 -4.83
CA MET A 67 -3.39 0.94 -5.92
C MET A 67 -3.79 1.68 -7.20
N HIS A 68 -4.30 2.92 -7.16
CA HIS A 68 -4.55 3.70 -8.39
C HIS A 68 -3.28 3.89 -9.25
N VAL A 69 -2.09 3.83 -8.63
CA VAL A 69 -0.80 3.89 -9.36
C VAL A 69 -0.54 2.60 -10.15
N PHE A 70 -1.16 1.49 -9.76
CA PHE A 70 -1.03 0.17 -10.39
C PHE A 70 -2.28 -0.25 -11.19
N ALA A 71 -3.43 0.34 -10.89
CA ALA A 71 -4.73 0.01 -11.47
C ALA A 71 -5.21 1.03 -12.52
N SER A 72 -4.35 1.95 -12.97
CA SER A 72 -4.65 2.83 -14.12
C SER A 72 -4.97 2.04 -15.40
N GLU A 73 -4.62 0.75 -15.42
CA GLU A 73 -4.86 -0.20 -16.50
C GLU A 73 -6.21 -0.93 -16.36
N TRP A 74 -6.91 -0.77 -15.23
CA TRP A 74 -8.21 -1.42 -14.97
C TRP A 74 -9.41 -0.52 -15.28
N ASP A 75 -9.16 0.75 -15.66
CA ASP A 75 -10.20 1.70 -16.07
C ASP A 75 -10.49 1.66 -17.59
N GLU A 76 -9.80 0.82 -18.39
CA GLU A 76 -9.96 0.79 -19.87
C GLU A 76 -10.87 -0.31 -20.43
N ASP A 77 -11.30 -1.32 -19.65
CA ASP A 77 -12.05 -2.48 -20.19
C ASP A 77 -13.55 -2.52 -19.83
N GLU A 78 -14.19 -1.37 -19.58
CA GLU A 78 -15.65 -1.32 -19.37
C GLU A 78 -16.36 -0.27 -20.25
N THR A 79 -15.97 -0.14 -21.52
CA THR A 79 -16.78 0.61 -22.52
C THR A 79 -16.81 0.03 -23.95
N SER A 80 -16.39 -1.22 -24.16
CA SER A 80 -16.42 -1.85 -25.49
C SER A 80 -17.25 -3.14 -25.56
N HIS A 81 -18.44 -3.16 -24.96
CA HIS A 81 -19.49 -4.12 -25.35
C HIS A 81 -20.89 -3.50 -25.14
N VAL A 82 -21.16 -2.42 -25.87
CA VAL A 82 -22.50 -2.08 -26.34
C VAL A 82 -22.45 -2.15 -27.86
N GLU A 83 -23.47 -2.78 -28.45
CA GLU A 83 -23.65 -3.15 -29.87
C GLU A 83 -23.10 -4.54 -30.25
N ILE A 84 -23.99 -5.53 -30.38
CA ILE A 84 -24.57 -5.97 -31.68
C ILE A 84 -25.77 -6.90 -31.40
N ASP A 85 -26.86 -6.60 -32.10
CA ASP A 85 -28.21 -7.22 -32.25
C ASP A 85 -29.24 -7.13 -31.11
#